data_AF-A0A9R0UTE0-F1
#
_entry.id   AF-A0A9R0UTE0-F1
#
_cell.length_a   1.000
_cell.length_b   1.000
_cell.length_c   1.000
_cell.angle_alpha   90.00
_cell.angle_beta   90.00
_cell.angle_gamma   90.00
#
_symmetry.space_group_name_H-M   'P 1'
#
loop_
_entity.id
_entity.type
_entity.pdbx_description
1 polymer ?
#
loop_
_entity_poly.entity_id
_entity_poly.type
_entity_poly.pdbx_seq_one_letter_code
_entity_poly.pdbx_strand_id
1 'polypeptide(L)'
;MPLSKTLTMNIDVPEPWLVEPVVAIHDLDNILLENLGDVRTLQAVYELEALLLTGHCMEKDREPPRGLQFILGTKQRPHLVDTLVMSNLGYWQMKVSPGVWYLQLAPGRSADLYELPSKLIAIDSLRGKLLHIEVQKKKGKEHEDLLNADDDNHVQEKLKDARQGETINIFSVASGHLYERFLKIMILSVLKKTQRPVKFWFIKNYLSPQFKDVIPHMALEYGFEYELITYKWPTWLHKQKEKQRIIWAYKILFLDVIFPLSLRKVIFVDADQIVRTDMGELYDMDLKGRPLAYTPFCDNNKEMDGYRFWKQGFWKDHLRGRPYHISALYVVDLAKFRQTAAGDNLRVVYETLSKDPNSLSNLDQDLPNYAQHTVPIFSLPQEWLWCESWCGNATKARAKTIDLCNNPMTKEPKLQGAKRIVPEWVDFDAEARHFTARILGENVEEIAEATPPSSESDAPKPDHEDSSQDSKDEL
;
A
#
# COMPACT_ATOMS: atom_id res chain seq x y z
N MET A 1 23.11 -23.23 6.70
CA MET A 1 22.29 -22.13 7.26
C MET A 1 21.69 -22.60 8.59
N PRO A 2 21.46 -21.71 9.58
CA PRO A 2 20.88 -22.10 10.86
C PRO A 2 19.46 -22.66 10.69
N LEU A 3 19.14 -23.78 11.35
CA LEU A 3 17.86 -24.48 11.14
C LEU A 3 16.67 -23.81 11.85
N SER A 4 16.88 -23.38 13.09
CA SER A 4 15.88 -22.84 14.01
C SER A 4 15.77 -21.32 14.01
N LYS A 5 16.39 -20.65 13.03
CA LYS A 5 16.28 -19.20 12.86
C LYS A 5 15.41 -18.92 11.65
N THR A 6 14.44 -18.03 11.81
CA THR A 6 13.67 -17.50 10.69
C THR A 6 14.59 -16.72 9.77
N LEU A 7 14.55 -17.05 8.48
CA LEU A 7 15.34 -16.43 7.42
C LEU A 7 14.40 -15.78 6.40
N THR A 8 14.87 -14.71 5.79
CA THR A 8 14.21 -14.06 4.66
C THR A 8 15.11 -14.14 3.44
N MET A 9 14.58 -14.59 2.30
CA MET A 9 15.29 -14.60 1.03
C MET A 9 15.05 -13.29 0.29
N ASN A 10 16.13 -12.54 0.03
CA ASN A 10 16.10 -11.31 -0.74
C ASN A 10 17.22 -11.32 -1.79
N ILE A 11 16.99 -10.65 -2.92
CA ILE A 11 17.99 -10.50 -3.98
C ILE A 11 18.43 -9.04 -4.04
N ASP A 12 19.75 -8.82 -3.93
CA ASP A 12 20.35 -7.53 -4.25
C ASP A 12 20.52 -7.41 -5.77
N VAL A 13 19.79 -6.48 -6.37
CA VAL A 13 19.70 -6.31 -7.83
C VAL A 13 20.20 -4.92 -8.23
N PRO A 14 20.76 -4.76 -9.44
CA PRO A 14 21.05 -3.44 -9.99
C PRO A 14 19.83 -2.52 -9.91
N GLU A 15 20.06 -1.24 -9.59
CA GLU A 15 18.99 -0.26 -9.41
C GLU A 15 17.96 -0.23 -10.56
N PRO A 16 18.37 -0.29 -11.85
CA PRO A 16 17.43 -0.24 -12.96
C PRO A 16 16.56 -1.48 -13.13
N TRP A 17 16.74 -2.51 -12.31
CA TRP A 17 16.04 -3.78 -12.46
C TRP A 17 14.82 -3.83 -11.55
N LEU A 18 13.67 -4.19 -12.15
CA LEU A 18 12.48 -4.63 -11.43
C LEU A 18 12.45 -6.15 -11.49
N VAL A 19 12.65 -6.77 -10.33
CA VAL A 19 12.75 -8.21 -10.18
C VAL A 19 11.68 -8.68 -9.20
N GLU A 20 11.10 -9.83 -9.48
CA GLU A 20 10.11 -10.46 -8.61
C GLU A 20 10.29 -11.98 -8.54
N PRO A 21 9.82 -12.63 -7.46
CA PRO A 21 9.71 -14.08 -7.42
C PRO A 21 8.55 -14.53 -8.32
N VAL A 22 8.82 -15.53 -9.16
CA VAL A 22 7.85 -16.15 -10.07
C VAL A 22 7.58 -17.62 -9.75
N VAL A 23 8.50 -18.31 -9.06
CA VAL A 23 8.26 -19.67 -8.54
C VAL A 23 8.87 -19.78 -7.15
N ALA A 24 8.04 -20.12 -6.16
CA ALA A 24 8.47 -20.44 -4.80
C ALA A 24 7.37 -21.25 -4.12
N ILE A 25 7.72 -22.42 -3.57
CA ILE A 25 6.81 -23.27 -2.80
C ILE A 25 6.71 -22.78 -1.34
N HIS A 26 7.83 -22.29 -0.81
CA HIS A 26 7.93 -21.84 0.57
C HIS A 26 7.75 -20.32 0.66
N ASP A 27 7.28 -19.88 1.83
CA ASP A 27 7.22 -18.47 2.19
C ASP A 27 8.65 -17.90 2.27
N LEU A 28 9.01 -17.07 1.30
CA LEU A 28 10.34 -16.47 1.19
C LEU A 28 10.62 -15.45 2.30
N ASP A 29 9.60 -15.01 3.04
CA ASP A 29 9.72 -14.05 4.12
C ASP A 29 9.97 -14.71 5.47
N ASN A 30 9.42 -15.92 5.65
CA ASN A 30 9.39 -16.64 6.90
C ASN A 30 9.97 -18.06 6.73
N ILE A 31 11.17 -18.17 6.14
CA ILE A 31 11.82 -19.45 5.90
C ILE A 31 12.32 -20.01 7.24
N LEU A 32 11.79 -21.16 7.64
CA LEU A 32 12.30 -21.94 8.76
C LEU A 32 12.80 -23.28 8.23
N LEU A 33 14.12 -23.50 8.26
CA LEU A 33 14.72 -24.63 7.54
C LEU A 33 14.43 -25.98 8.20
N GLU A 34 14.11 -26.01 9.49
CA GLU A 34 13.65 -27.23 10.17
C GLU A 34 12.28 -27.70 9.67
N ASN A 35 11.46 -26.79 9.11
CA ASN A 35 10.17 -27.13 8.51
C ASN A 35 10.29 -27.74 7.10
N LEU A 36 11.50 -27.85 6.55
CA LEU A 36 11.71 -28.48 5.23
C LEU A 36 11.61 -30.01 5.27
N GLY A 37 11.58 -30.62 6.46
CA GLY A 37 11.52 -32.07 6.63
C GLY A 37 12.69 -32.77 5.95
N ASP A 38 12.40 -33.74 5.08
CA ASP A 38 13.41 -34.51 4.33
C ASP A 38 14.01 -33.73 3.14
N VAL A 39 13.44 -32.58 2.77
CA VAL A 39 13.88 -31.78 1.63
C VAL A 39 15.14 -30.99 2.01
N ARG A 40 16.25 -31.30 1.34
CA ARG A 40 17.56 -30.69 1.63
C ARG A 40 17.80 -29.34 0.95
N THR A 41 16.95 -28.93 0.02
CA THR A 41 17.14 -27.75 -0.81
C THR A 41 15.85 -26.97 -0.99
N LEU A 42 15.88 -25.68 -0.65
CA LEU A 42 14.85 -24.73 -1.00
C LEU A 42 15.24 -24.04 -2.31
N GLN A 43 14.30 -23.97 -3.26
CA GLN A 43 14.50 -23.31 -4.55
C GLN A 43 13.46 -22.21 -4.74
N ALA A 44 13.92 -21.07 -5.24
CA ALA A 44 13.08 -19.99 -5.71
C ALA A 44 13.60 -19.51 -7.08
N VAL A 45 12.69 -19.16 -7.98
CA VAL A 45 12.99 -18.59 -9.30
C VAL A 45 12.50 -17.16 -9.34
N TYR A 46 13.35 -16.26 -9.81
CA TYR A 46 13.06 -14.85 -9.97
C TYR A 46 13.13 -14.46 -11.44
N GLU A 47 12.31 -13.48 -11.82
CA GLU A 47 12.27 -12.91 -13.17
C GLU A 47 12.65 -11.42 -13.14
N LEU A 48 13.42 -10.99 -14.14
CA LEU A 48 13.59 -9.57 -14.48
C LEU A 48 12.36 -9.13 -15.29
N GLU A 49 11.32 -8.70 -14.59
CA GLU A 49 10.04 -8.27 -15.18
C GLU A 49 10.23 -7.07 -16.12
N ALA A 50 10.99 -6.07 -15.67
CA ALA A 50 11.20 -4.84 -16.42
C ALA A 50 12.50 -4.14 -16.05
N LEU A 51 12.94 -3.27 -16.95
CA LEU A 51 13.95 -2.26 -16.68
C LEU A 51 13.26 -0.94 -16.31
N LEU A 52 14.00 -0.08 -15.62
CA LEU A 52 13.57 1.28 -15.32
C LEU A 52 14.15 2.26 -16.35
N LEU A 53 13.25 3.03 -16.95
CA LEU A 53 13.56 4.30 -17.57
C LEU A 53 13.33 5.39 -16.53
N THR A 54 14.38 6.12 -16.15
CA THR A 54 14.30 7.18 -15.15
C THR A 54 14.68 8.52 -15.76
N GLY A 55 14.29 9.60 -15.11
CA GLY A 55 14.76 10.91 -15.51
C GLY A 55 14.45 12.02 -14.54
N HIS A 56 15.00 13.18 -14.90
CA HIS A 56 14.78 14.46 -14.25
C HIS A 56 14.15 15.41 -15.25
N CYS A 57 13.06 16.08 -14.86
CA CYS A 57 12.39 17.07 -15.67
C CYS A 57 12.48 18.46 -15.02
N MET A 58 12.92 19.46 -15.78
CA MET A 58 13.00 20.86 -15.36
C MET A 58 12.15 21.74 -16.27
N GLU A 59 11.47 22.74 -15.70
CA GLU A 59 10.92 23.84 -16.48
C GLU A 59 12.07 24.82 -16.76
N LYS A 60 12.20 25.29 -17.99
CA LYS A 60 13.29 26.18 -18.38
C LYS A 60 13.42 27.37 -17.44
N ASP A 61 14.61 27.51 -16.84
CA ASP A 61 14.99 28.54 -15.86
C ASP A 61 14.12 28.57 -14.57
N ARG A 62 13.46 27.45 -14.24
CA ARG A 62 12.53 27.33 -13.12
C ARG A 62 12.68 26.00 -12.38
N GLU A 63 11.90 25.87 -11.30
CA GLU A 63 11.74 24.62 -10.55
C GLU A 63 11.14 23.50 -11.43
N PRO A 64 11.29 22.22 -11.03
CA PRO A 64 10.64 21.11 -11.72
C PRO A 64 9.13 21.33 -11.91
N PRO A 65 8.57 20.97 -13.09
CA PRO A 65 7.14 21.12 -13.37
C PRO A 65 6.36 20.01 -12.66
N ARG A 66 6.21 20.13 -11.35
CA ARG A 66 5.53 19.12 -10.50
C ARG A 66 4.14 18.80 -11.03
N GLY A 67 3.85 17.51 -11.15
CA GLY A 67 2.57 17.00 -11.64
C GLY A 67 2.50 16.93 -13.15
N LEU A 68 3.57 17.27 -13.88
CA LEU A 68 3.62 17.10 -15.34
C LEU A 68 3.52 15.62 -15.65
N GLN A 69 2.58 15.28 -16.52
CA GLN A 69 2.25 13.91 -16.83
C GLN A 69 2.93 13.51 -18.14
N PHE A 70 3.61 12.36 -18.09
CA PHE A 70 4.20 11.74 -19.26
C PHE A 70 3.46 10.45 -19.58
N ILE A 71 3.40 10.15 -20.88
CA ILE A 71 3.03 8.82 -21.37
C ILE A 71 4.15 8.26 -22.23
N LEU A 72 4.28 6.94 -22.20
CA LEU A 72 5.26 6.19 -22.95
C LEU A 72 4.55 5.04 -23.68
N GLY A 73 4.93 4.81 -24.93
CA GLY A 73 4.37 3.74 -25.73
C GLY A 73 5.20 3.39 -26.94
N THR A 74 4.63 2.56 -27.81
CA THR A 74 5.21 2.20 -29.10
C THR A 74 4.52 2.99 -30.22
N LYS A 75 5.05 2.91 -31.45
CA LYS A 75 4.43 3.53 -32.62
C LYS A 75 2.99 3.04 -32.87
N GLN A 76 2.68 1.81 -32.48
CA GLN A 76 1.36 1.19 -32.67
C GLN A 76 0.41 1.49 -31.49
N ARG A 77 0.94 1.53 -30.27
CA ARG A 77 0.21 1.85 -29.04
C ARG A 77 0.92 2.98 -28.30
N PRO A 78 0.57 4.25 -28.60
CA PRO A 78 1.29 5.42 -28.08
C PRO A 78 1.20 5.63 -26.56
N HIS A 79 0.26 4.95 -25.89
CA HIS A 79 0.07 4.99 -24.45
C HIS A 79 0.03 3.56 -23.90
N LEU A 80 1.09 3.17 -23.19
CA LEU A 80 1.21 1.88 -22.49
C LEU A 80 1.51 2.09 -21.00
N VAL A 81 2.30 3.11 -20.67
CA VAL A 81 2.67 3.46 -19.30
C VAL A 81 2.54 4.96 -19.13
N ASP A 82 2.09 5.41 -17.97
CA ASP A 82 2.03 6.80 -17.58
C ASP A 82 2.76 7.03 -16.25
N THR A 83 3.11 8.29 -15.99
CA THR A 83 3.70 8.72 -14.71
C THR A 83 3.55 10.23 -14.55
N LEU A 84 3.89 10.74 -13.38
CA LEU A 84 4.00 12.17 -13.11
C LEU A 84 5.42 12.55 -12.67
N VAL A 85 5.79 13.80 -12.93
CA VAL A 85 7.01 14.43 -12.44
C VAL A 85 6.83 14.85 -10.99
N MET A 86 7.70 14.35 -10.10
CA MET A 86 7.75 14.76 -8.68
C MET A 86 8.38 16.15 -8.53
N SER A 87 8.04 16.89 -7.46
CA SER A 87 8.79 18.14 -7.19
C SER A 87 10.24 17.89 -6.83
N ASN A 88 10.52 16.77 -6.15
CA ASN A 88 11.86 16.45 -5.71
C ASN A 88 12.71 16.05 -6.93
N LEU A 89 13.68 16.90 -7.27
CA LEU A 89 14.63 16.71 -8.37
C LEU A 89 13.98 16.54 -9.76
N GLY A 90 12.70 16.87 -9.92
CA GLY A 90 11.95 16.57 -11.14
C GLY A 90 11.91 15.08 -11.48
N TYR A 91 12.01 14.22 -10.48
CA TYR A 91 12.17 12.79 -10.69
C TYR A 91 10.92 12.15 -11.28
N TRP A 92 11.12 11.22 -12.22
CA TRP A 92 10.09 10.33 -12.74
C TRP A 92 10.72 8.98 -13.12
N GLN A 93 9.91 7.92 -13.12
CA GLN A 93 10.31 6.61 -13.62
C GLN A 93 9.17 5.92 -14.36
N MET A 94 9.52 5.03 -15.27
CA MET A 94 8.60 4.15 -15.99
C MET A 94 9.22 2.77 -16.19
N LYS A 95 8.36 1.75 -16.23
CA LYS A 95 8.74 0.38 -16.54
C LYS A 95 8.87 0.23 -18.06
N VAL A 96 9.97 -0.36 -18.51
CA VAL A 96 10.25 -0.59 -19.93
C VAL A 96 10.88 -1.95 -20.15
N SER A 97 10.65 -2.51 -21.33
CA SER A 97 11.40 -3.66 -21.85
C SER A 97 12.41 -3.18 -22.90
N PRO A 98 13.43 -4.00 -23.24
CA PRO A 98 14.32 -3.69 -24.37
C PRO A 98 13.53 -3.41 -25.65
N GLY A 99 13.89 -2.34 -26.36
CA GLY A 99 13.15 -1.90 -27.53
C GLY A 99 13.14 -0.39 -27.74
N VAL A 100 12.32 0.06 -28.68
CA VAL A 100 12.18 1.47 -29.06
C VAL A 100 10.86 2.02 -28.58
N TRP A 101 10.93 3.11 -27.81
CA TRP A 101 9.81 3.75 -27.13
C TRP A 101 9.66 5.21 -27.54
N TYR A 102 8.43 5.72 -27.43
CA TYR A 102 8.07 7.10 -27.72
C TYR A 102 7.57 7.76 -26.43
N LEU A 103 8.30 8.75 -25.95
CA LEU A 103 7.94 9.56 -24.78
C LEU A 103 7.30 10.87 -25.22
N GLN A 104 6.16 11.20 -24.63
CA GLN A 104 5.41 12.42 -24.92
C GLN A 104 4.65 12.90 -23.68
N LEU A 105 4.16 14.15 -23.73
CA LEU A 105 3.25 14.68 -22.71
C LEU A 105 1.92 13.92 -22.75
N ALA A 106 1.36 13.64 -21.58
CA ALA A 106 0.01 13.10 -21.49
C ALA A 106 -1.02 14.12 -22.04
N PRO A 107 -2.04 13.66 -22.78
CA PRO A 107 -3.14 14.52 -23.22
C PRO A 107 -3.83 15.23 -22.04
N GLY A 108 -4.31 16.45 -22.28
CA GLY A 108 -4.91 17.31 -21.26
C GLY A 108 -3.94 18.39 -20.78
N ARG A 109 -4.07 18.80 -19.52
CA ARG A 109 -3.43 20.03 -18.99
C ARG A 109 -1.90 20.07 -19.17
N SER A 110 -1.22 18.92 -19.10
CA SER A 110 0.22 18.84 -19.37
C SER A 110 0.56 19.25 -20.81
N ALA A 111 -0.14 18.68 -21.80
CA ALA A 111 0.03 19.03 -23.21
C ALA A 111 -0.56 20.41 -23.57
N ASP A 112 -1.53 20.93 -22.81
CA ASP A 112 -2.12 22.25 -23.03
C ASP A 112 -1.19 23.38 -22.56
N LEU A 113 -0.41 23.14 -21.52
CA LEU A 113 0.48 24.14 -20.93
C LEU A 113 1.92 24.05 -21.43
N TYR A 114 2.43 22.85 -21.72
CA TYR A 114 3.85 22.65 -22.04
C TYR A 114 4.07 22.14 -23.47
N GLU A 115 5.26 22.42 -23.99
CA GLU A 115 5.76 21.83 -25.23
C GLU A 115 6.88 20.84 -24.94
N LEU A 116 6.74 19.64 -25.51
CA LEU A 116 7.79 18.64 -25.57
C LEU A 116 7.65 17.88 -26.89
N PRO A 117 8.62 18.00 -27.82
CA PRO A 117 8.65 17.17 -29.00
C PRO A 117 8.72 15.69 -28.60
N SER A 118 7.97 14.83 -29.30
CA SER A 118 8.01 13.38 -29.06
C SER A 118 9.45 12.87 -29.12
N LYS A 119 9.92 12.22 -28.05
CA LYS A 119 11.29 11.71 -27.95
C LYS A 119 11.31 10.21 -28.23
N LEU A 120 12.18 9.80 -29.16
CA LEU A 120 12.47 8.40 -29.44
C LEU A 120 13.54 7.90 -28.47
N ILE A 121 13.27 6.80 -27.77
CA ILE A 121 14.15 6.24 -26.75
C ILE A 121 14.40 4.77 -27.05
N ALA A 122 15.65 4.43 -27.36
CA ALA A 122 16.09 3.04 -27.40
C ALA A 122 16.54 2.58 -26.00
N ILE A 123 16.04 1.41 -25.59
CA ILE A 123 16.47 0.65 -24.42
C ILE A 123 17.21 -0.58 -24.94
N ASP A 124 18.54 -0.52 -24.92
CA ASP A 124 19.47 -1.50 -25.50
C ASP A 124 20.49 -2.02 -24.47
N SER A 125 20.32 -1.66 -23.19
CA SER A 125 21.23 -1.99 -22.11
C SER A 125 20.48 -2.34 -20.82
N LEU A 126 20.97 -3.34 -20.10
CA LEU A 126 20.49 -3.71 -18.76
C LEU A 126 20.89 -2.70 -17.68
N ARG A 127 21.71 -1.70 -18.00
CA ARG A 127 22.12 -0.64 -17.06
C ARG A 127 21.07 0.46 -16.89
N GLY A 128 19.90 0.30 -17.50
CA GLY A 128 18.87 1.33 -17.53
C GLY A 128 19.27 2.53 -18.36
N LYS A 129 18.44 3.58 -18.32
CA LYS A 129 18.70 4.84 -19.01
C LYS A 129 18.15 6.00 -18.17
N LEU A 130 19.02 6.97 -17.91
CA LEU A 130 18.65 8.22 -17.24
C LEU A 130 18.49 9.33 -18.28
N LEU A 131 17.36 10.04 -18.24
CA LEU A 131 17.09 11.17 -19.11
C LEU A 131 17.04 12.49 -18.34
N HIS A 132 17.58 13.54 -18.94
CA HIS A 132 17.32 14.91 -18.53
C HIS A 132 16.38 15.55 -19.57
N ILE A 133 15.23 16.03 -19.10
CA ILE A 133 14.19 16.64 -19.92
C ILE A 133 14.03 18.09 -19.47
N GLU A 134 14.13 18.99 -20.42
CA GLU A 134 13.70 20.38 -20.24
C GLU A 134 12.37 20.55 -20.97
N VAL A 135 11.42 21.21 -20.33
CA VAL A 135 10.14 21.63 -20.94
C VAL A 135 9.98 23.13 -20.82
N GLN A 136 9.19 23.70 -21.73
CA GLN A 136 8.84 25.11 -21.70
C GLN A 136 7.32 25.25 -21.80
N LYS A 137 6.76 26.22 -21.09
CA LYS A 137 5.35 26.57 -21.26
C LYS A 137 5.11 27.16 -22.65
N LYS A 138 3.94 26.85 -23.22
CA LYS A 138 3.45 27.43 -24.47
C LYS A 138 3.30 28.93 -24.35
N LYS A 139 3.45 29.64 -25.47
CA LYS A 139 3.29 31.09 -25.53
C LYS A 139 1.87 31.49 -25.08
N GLY A 140 1.78 32.41 -24.12
CA GLY A 140 0.52 32.87 -23.53
C GLY A 140 0.02 32.04 -22.34
N LYS A 141 0.75 30.98 -21.95
CA LYS A 141 0.43 30.09 -20.81
C LYS A 141 1.43 30.23 -19.66
N GLU A 142 2.37 31.16 -19.73
CA GLU A 142 3.52 31.27 -18.84
C GLU A 142 3.15 31.48 -17.36
N HIS A 143 1.98 32.09 -17.13
CA HIS A 143 1.42 32.45 -15.83
C HIS A 143 0.36 31.45 -15.32
N GLU A 144 0.02 30.40 -16.08
CA GLU A 144 -0.95 29.39 -15.66
C GLU A 144 -0.24 28.27 -14.88
N ASP A 145 -0.72 27.93 -13.68
CA ASP A 145 -0.14 26.82 -12.92
C ASP A 145 -0.63 25.46 -13.44
N LEU A 146 0.23 24.45 -13.38
CA LEU A 146 -0.13 23.11 -13.84
C LEU A 146 -1.22 22.48 -12.95
N LEU A 147 -1.17 22.74 -11.66
CA LEU A 147 -2.09 22.20 -10.66
C LEU A 147 -3.00 23.32 -10.15
N ASN A 148 -4.06 23.66 -10.89
CA ASN A 148 -5.02 24.69 -10.50
C ASN A 148 -6.13 24.13 -9.61
N ALA A 149 -6.50 24.86 -8.55
CA ALA A 149 -7.59 24.51 -7.65
C ALA A 149 -8.99 24.72 -8.27
N ASP A 150 -9.14 25.72 -9.14
CA ASP A 150 -10.44 26.19 -9.63
C ASP A 150 -11.04 25.32 -10.75
N ASP A 151 -10.21 24.72 -11.61
CA ASP A 151 -10.67 23.81 -12.67
C ASP A 151 -11.37 22.58 -12.08
N ASP A 152 -10.91 22.10 -10.93
CA ASP A 152 -11.45 20.90 -10.29
C ASP A 152 -12.71 21.17 -9.46
N ASN A 153 -12.96 22.40 -8.97
CA ASN A 153 -14.24 22.72 -8.35
C ASN A 153 -15.38 22.57 -9.36
N HIS A 154 -15.15 22.99 -10.61
CA HIS A 154 -16.11 22.83 -11.71
C HIS A 154 -16.28 21.35 -12.15
N VAL A 155 -15.21 20.55 -12.08
CA VAL A 155 -15.26 19.10 -12.36
C VAL A 155 -15.93 18.34 -11.22
N GLN A 156 -15.67 18.69 -9.95
CA GLN A 156 -16.32 18.11 -8.78
C GLN A 156 -17.82 18.44 -8.72
N GLU A 157 -18.24 19.66 -9.09
CA GLU A 157 -19.66 20.00 -9.18
C GLU A 157 -20.36 19.22 -10.30
N LYS A 158 -19.75 19.11 -11.49
CA LYS A 158 -20.32 18.31 -12.60
C LYS A 158 -20.37 16.80 -12.31
N LEU A 159 -19.51 16.28 -11.42
CA LEU A 159 -19.44 14.86 -11.08
C LEU A 159 -20.24 14.47 -9.83
N LYS A 160 -20.77 15.44 -9.06
CA LYS A 160 -21.75 15.13 -8.00
C LYS A 160 -23.02 14.48 -8.57
N ASP A 161 -23.37 14.80 -9.81
CA ASP A 161 -24.53 14.25 -10.53
C ASP A 161 -24.28 12.87 -11.18
N ALA A 162 -23.04 12.37 -11.21
CA ALA A 162 -22.68 11.11 -11.90
C ALA A 162 -22.46 9.89 -10.96
N ARG A 163 -22.70 10.03 -9.65
CA ARG A 163 -22.42 8.96 -8.67
C ARG A 163 -23.61 8.03 -8.43
N GLN A 164 -24.02 7.35 -9.50
CA GLN A 164 -24.65 6.03 -9.39
C GLN A 164 -23.78 5.01 -10.12
N GLY A 165 -23.02 4.24 -9.32
CA GLY A 165 -22.46 2.95 -9.71
C GLY A 165 -20.98 2.88 -10.14
N GLU A 166 -20.12 3.85 -9.82
CA GLU A 166 -18.68 3.72 -10.12
C GLU A 166 -18.04 2.56 -9.33
N THR A 167 -17.11 1.84 -9.98
CA THR A 167 -16.31 0.77 -9.38
C THR A 167 -15.63 1.24 -8.10
N ILE A 168 -15.75 0.47 -7.02
CA ILE A 168 -15.05 0.73 -5.76
C ILE A 168 -13.61 0.25 -5.92
N ASN A 169 -12.65 1.14 -5.69
CA ASN A 169 -11.23 0.82 -5.78
C ASN A 169 -10.65 0.63 -4.37
N ILE A 170 -10.17 -0.58 -4.09
CA ILE A 170 -9.56 -0.95 -2.81
C ILE A 170 -8.13 -1.39 -3.07
N PHE A 171 -7.17 -0.90 -2.30
CA PHE A 171 -5.80 -1.40 -2.36
C PHE A 171 -5.36 -2.00 -1.02
N SER A 172 -4.49 -3.00 -1.11
CA SER A 172 -3.96 -3.69 0.07
C SER A 172 -2.58 -4.29 -0.23
N VAL A 173 -1.93 -4.80 0.81
CA VAL A 173 -0.64 -5.47 0.73
C VAL A 173 -0.59 -6.58 1.78
N ALA A 174 0.03 -7.70 1.42
CA ALA A 174 0.33 -8.79 2.33
C ALA A 174 1.79 -9.20 2.14
N SER A 175 2.41 -9.71 3.21
CA SER A 175 3.74 -10.31 3.19
C SER A 175 3.69 -11.59 4.01
N GLY A 176 4.01 -12.71 3.37
CA GLY A 176 3.91 -14.04 3.96
C GLY A 176 2.52 -14.68 3.89
N HIS A 177 2.50 -16.01 3.93
CA HIS A 177 1.31 -16.81 3.61
C HIS A 177 0.14 -16.57 4.59
N LEU A 178 0.43 -16.24 5.84
CA LEU A 178 -0.61 -15.94 6.82
C LEU A 178 -1.39 -14.66 6.45
N TYR A 179 -0.69 -13.59 6.10
CA TYR A 179 -1.34 -12.35 5.70
C TYR A 179 -2.02 -12.47 4.33
N GLU A 180 -1.52 -13.32 3.43
CA GLU A 180 -2.22 -13.63 2.18
C GLU A 180 -3.52 -14.41 2.39
N ARG A 181 -3.56 -15.29 3.40
CA ARG A 181 -4.79 -15.94 3.83
C ARG A 181 -5.80 -14.93 4.36
N PHE A 182 -5.35 -14.02 5.24
CA PHE A 182 -6.19 -12.92 5.70
C PHE A 182 -6.68 -12.04 4.56
N LEU A 183 -5.80 -11.71 3.60
CA LEU A 183 -6.14 -10.89 2.43
C LEU A 183 -7.28 -11.50 1.60
N LYS A 184 -7.27 -12.82 1.39
CA LYS A 184 -8.38 -13.53 0.72
C LYS A 184 -9.69 -13.39 1.50
N ILE A 185 -9.63 -13.51 2.83
CA ILE A 185 -10.78 -13.31 3.71
C ILE A 185 -11.30 -11.87 3.64
N MET A 186 -10.40 -10.87 3.62
CA MET A 186 -10.76 -9.46 3.47
C MET A 186 -11.52 -9.23 2.15
N ILE A 187 -11.01 -9.77 1.04
CA ILE A 187 -11.68 -9.71 -0.27
C ILE A 187 -13.08 -10.31 -0.19
N LEU A 188 -13.23 -11.53 0.34
CA LEU A 188 -14.55 -12.17 0.48
C LEU A 188 -15.49 -11.34 1.36
N SER A 189 -14.99 -10.77 2.46
CA SER A 189 -15.80 -9.96 3.37
C SER A 189 -16.35 -8.70 2.69
N VAL A 190 -15.56 -8.04 1.83
CA VAL A 190 -16.01 -6.91 1.02
C VAL A 190 -17.09 -7.34 0.02
N LEU A 191 -16.82 -8.38 -0.75
CA LEU A 191 -17.71 -8.82 -1.84
C LEU A 191 -19.07 -9.32 -1.33
N LYS A 192 -19.12 -9.89 -0.12
CA LYS A 192 -20.41 -10.26 0.50
C LYS A 192 -21.23 -9.08 1.00
N LYS A 193 -20.68 -7.86 1.03
CA LYS A 193 -21.34 -6.66 1.58
C LYS A 193 -21.66 -5.60 0.54
N THR A 194 -21.19 -5.75 -0.69
CA THR A 194 -21.47 -4.79 -1.77
C THR A 194 -21.99 -5.49 -3.01
N GLN A 195 -22.84 -4.78 -3.77
CA GLN A 195 -23.29 -5.19 -5.10
C GLN A 195 -22.64 -4.33 -6.20
N ARG A 196 -21.84 -3.34 -5.81
CA ARG A 196 -21.10 -2.50 -6.76
C ARG A 196 -19.90 -3.29 -7.30
N PRO A 197 -19.50 -3.05 -8.57
CA PRO A 197 -18.23 -3.57 -9.07
C PRO A 197 -17.09 -3.14 -8.15
N VAL A 198 -16.17 -4.05 -7.85
CA VAL A 198 -14.99 -3.79 -7.04
C VAL A 198 -13.74 -4.09 -7.86
N LYS A 199 -12.76 -3.20 -7.78
CA LYS A 199 -11.41 -3.43 -8.31
C LYS A 199 -10.40 -3.40 -7.16
N PHE A 200 -9.65 -4.49 -7.01
CA PHE A 200 -8.59 -4.61 -6.02
C PHE A 200 -7.22 -4.30 -6.61
N TRP A 201 -6.40 -3.55 -5.88
CA TRP A 201 -5.05 -3.17 -6.28
C TRP A 201 -4.06 -3.71 -5.25
N PHE A 202 -3.05 -4.47 -5.68
CA PHE A 202 -2.10 -5.07 -4.75
C PHE A 202 -0.66 -4.66 -5.05
N ILE A 203 0.12 -4.40 -4.00
CA ILE A 203 1.55 -4.14 -4.16
C ILE A 203 2.27 -5.46 -4.47
N LYS A 204 2.62 -5.63 -5.74
CA LYS A 204 3.07 -6.89 -6.35
C LYS A 204 4.27 -7.53 -5.66
N ASN A 205 5.23 -6.73 -5.23
CA ASN A 205 6.56 -7.19 -4.79
C ASN A 205 6.54 -8.04 -3.51
N TYR A 206 5.45 -7.97 -2.73
CA TYR A 206 5.36 -8.61 -1.43
C TYR A 206 4.47 -9.86 -1.45
N LEU A 207 3.77 -10.09 -2.56
CA LEU A 207 2.94 -11.27 -2.76
C LEU A 207 3.80 -12.46 -3.21
N SER A 208 3.47 -13.62 -2.67
CA SER A 208 4.00 -14.92 -3.06
C SER A 208 3.57 -15.26 -4.48
N PRO A 209 4.38 -16.07 -5.20
CA PRO A 209 3.95 -16.65 -6.48
C PRO A 209 2.61 -17.39 -6.37
N GLN A 210 2.41 -18.17 -5.31
CA GLN A 210 1.17 -18.90 -5.06
C GLN A 210 -0.05 -17.96 -5.02
N PHE A 211 0.03 -16.81 -4.34
CA PHE A 211 -1.07 -15.86 -4.33
C PHE A 211 -1.32 -15.27 -5.73
N LYS A 212 -0.26 -14.93 -6.47
CA LYS A 212 -0.36 -14.40 -7.85
C LYS A 212 -0.99 -15.42 -8.82
N ASP A 213 -0.77 -16.71 -8.59
CA ASP A 213 -1.39 -17.78 -9.37
C ASP A 213 -2.87 -18.00 -9.00
N VAL A 214 -3.25 -17.78 -7.75
CA VAL A 214 -4.62 -18.01 -7.25
C VAL A 214 -5.57 -16.83 -7.53
N ILE A 215 -5.09 -15.58 -7.41
CA ILE A 215 -5.94 -14.38 -7.55
C ILE A 215 -6.70 -14.23 -8.89
N PRO A 216 -6.16 -14.65 -10.07
CA PRO A 216 -6.91 -14.55 -11.33
C PRO A 216 -8.16 -15.45 -11.32
N HIS A 217 -8.05 -16.64 -10.73
CA HIS A 217 -9.18 -17.56 -10.58
C HIS A 217 -10.20 -17.00 -9.59
N MET A 218 -9.72 -16.38 -8.50
CA MET A 218 -10.59 -15.78 -7.49
C MET A 218 -11.37 -14.60 -8.09
N ALA A 219 -10.71 -13.76 -8.88
CA ALA A 219 -11.33 -12.66 -9.61
C ALA A 219 -12.47 -13.14 -10.54
N LEU A 220 -12.24 -14.25 -11.25
CA LEU A 220 -13.23 -14.85 -12.13
C LEU A 220 -14.42 -15.44 -11.36
N GLU A 221 -14.17 -16.16 -10.25
CA GLU A 221 -15.23 -16.83 -9.49
C GLU A 221 -16.10 -15.86 -8.70
N TYR A 222 -15.50 -14.87 -8.06
CA TYR A 222 -16.19 -13.91 -7.21
C TYR A 222 -16.55 -12.60 -7.91
N GLY A 223 -16.22 -12.45 -9.20
CA GLY A 223 -16.68 -11.35 -10.04
C GLY A 223 -16.09 -9.98 -9.69
N PHE A 224 -14.76 -9.90 -9.52
CA PHE A 224 -14.06 -8.63 -9.29
C PHE A 224 -12.91 -8.43 -10.27
N GLU A 225 -12.49 -7.17 -10.44
CA GLU A 225 -11.27 -6.84 -11.19
C GLU A 225 -10.08 -6.72 -10.24
N TYR A 226 -8.87 -6.97 -10.74
CA TYR A 226 -7.67 -6.68 -9.95
C TYR A 226 -6.53 -6.17 -10.81
N GLU A 227 -5.57 -5.51 -10.18
CA GLU A 227 -4.32 -5.09 -10.81
C GLU A 227 -3.15 -5.16 -9.83
N LEU A 228 -2.02 -5.68 -10.30
CA LEU A 228 -0.78 -5.76 -9.53
C LEU A 228 0.08 -4.54 -9.85
N ILE A 229 0.26 -3.68 -8.86
CA ILE A 229 0.99 -2.41 -8.98
C ILE A 229 2.35 -2.49 -8.30
N THR A 230 3.31 -1.74 -8.81
CA THR A 230 4.63 -1.62 -8.20
C THR A 230 5.35 -0.38 -8.71
N TYR A 231 6.22 0.16 -7.87
CA TYR A 231 7.05 1.34 -8.12
C TYR A 231 8.42 1.08 -7.49
N LYS A 232 9.53 1.39 -8.17
CA LYS A 232 10.86 1.20 -7.56
C LYS A 232 11.14 2.33 -6.58
N TRP A 233 11.68 2.00 -5.42
CA TRP A 233 12.19 2.98 -4.47
C TRP A 233 13.23 3.92 -5.13
N PRO A 234 12.97 5.25 -5.19
CA PRO A 234 13.90 6.19 -5.82
C PRO A 234 15.23 6.28 -5.07
N THR A 235 16.35 6.42 -5.79
CA THR A 235 17.69 6.43 -5.18
C THR A 235 17.98 7.60 -4.26
N TRP A 236 17.35 8.74 -4.51
CA TRP A 236 17.53 9.95 -3.70
C TRP A 236 16.75 9.91 -2.38
N LEU A 237 15.81 8.97 -2.23
CA LEU A 237 14.98 8.82 -1.03
C LEU A 237 15.63 7.81 -0.07
N HIS A 238 15.82 8.19 1.18
CA HIS A 238 16.46 7.35 2.20
C HIS A 238 15.82 5.96 2.28
N LYS A 239 16.60 4.89 2.07
CA LYS A 239 16.10 3.51 2.02
C LYS A 239 15.93 2.91 3.42
N GLN A 240 14.86 2.14 3.60
CA GLN A 240 14.69 1.27 4.77
C GLN A 240 15.39 -0.08 4.54
N LYS A 241 15.90 -0.67 5.62
CA LYS A 241 16.57 -1.98 5.58
C LYS A 241 15.62 -3.12 5.92
N GLU A 242 14.74 -2.91 6.89
CA GLU A 242 13.77 -3.90 7.36
C GLU A 242 12.58 -3.97 6.38
N LYS A 243 12.22 -5.20 5.98
CA LYS A 243 11.15 -5.44 5.01
C LYS A 243 9.82 -4.81 5.45
N GLN A 244 9.48 -4.95 6.74
CA GLN A 244 8.25 -4.39 7.30
C GLN A 244 8.18 -2.87 7.14
N ARG A 245 9.26 -2.16 7.47
CA ARG A 245 9.34 -0.70 7.29
C ARG A 245 9.25 -0.27 5.84
N ILE A 246 9.79 -1.08 4.92
CA ILE A 246 9.63 -0.85 3.48
C ILE A 246 8.14 -0.99 3.10
N ILE A 247 7.45 -2.06 3.52
CA ILE A 247 6.02 -2.27 3.24
C ILE A 247 5.19 -1.09 3.76
N TRP A 248 5.41 -0.66 5.01
CA TRP A 248 4.76 0.52 5.59
C TRP A 248 4.98 1.77 4.74
N ALA A 249 6.18 1.99 4.24
CA ALA A 249 6.46 3.14 3.39
C ALA A 249 5.72 3.07 2.05
N TYR A 250 5.57 1.88 1.46
CA TYR A 250 4.80 1.70 0.23
C TYR A 250 3.30 1.95 0.41
N LYS A 251 2.75 1.78 1.62
CA LYS A 251 1.35 2.14 1.94
C LYS A 251 1.10 3.65 1.79
N ILE A 252 2.12 4.51 1.91
CA ILE A 252 1.92 5.97 2.03
C ILE A 252 2.75 6.85 1.08
N LEU A 253 4.02 6.54 0.82
CA LEU A 253 4.95 7.47 0.13
C LEU A 253 4.74 7.60 -1.38
N PHE A 254 4.11 6.61 -2.00
CA PHE A 254 4.04 6.49 -3.46
C PHE A 254 2.61 6.51 -4.00
N LEU A 255 1.62 6.89 -3.19
CA LEU A 255 0.20 6.88 -3.57
C LEU A 255 -0.11 7.74 -4.80
N ASP A 256 0.64 8.81 -5.03
CA ASP A 256 0.49 9.67 -6.21
C ASP A 256 0.96 9.03 -7.52
N VAL A 257 1.97 8.14 -7.45
CA VAL A 257 2.72 7.61 -8.60
C VAL A 257 2.58 6.11 -8.84
N ILE A 258 2.16 5.33 -7.84
CA ILE A 258 2.03 3.88 -7.96
C ILE A 258 0.76 3.47 -8.73
N PHE A 259 -0.26 4.32 -8.74
CA PHE A 259 -1.52 4.12 -9.46
C PHE A 259 -1.53 4.91 -10.78
N PRO A 260 -2.21 4.39 -11.82
CA PRO A 260 -2.42 5.12 -13.08
C PRO A 260 -3.06 6.49 -12.86
N LEU A 261 -2.81 7.43 -13.77
CA LEU A 261 -3.30 8.81 -13.65
C LEU A 261 -4.84 8.89 -13.74
N SER A 262 -5.47 7.92 -14.39
CA SER A 262 -6.93 7.81 -14.50
C SER A 262 -7.63 7.48 -13.18
N LEU A 263 -6.92 6.86 -12.23
CA LEU A 263 -7.50 6.50 -10.93
C LEU A 263 -7.61 7.75 -10.04
N ARG A 264 -8.82 8.06 -9.58
CA ARG A 264 -9.14 9.30 -8.83
C ARG A 264 -9.32 9.11 -7.34
N LYS A 265 -9.71 7.92 -6.89
CA LYS A 265 -9.92 7.61 -5.47
C LYS A 265 -9.62 6.15 -5.23
N VAL A 266 -9.05 5.84 -4.06
CA VAL A 266 -8.80 4.47 -3.61
C VAL A 266 -8.96 4.39 -2.08
N ILE A 267 -9.32 3.21 -1.57
CA ILE A 267 -9.40 2.92 -0.14
C ILE A 267 -8.31 1.91 0.20
N PHE A 268 -7.47 2.19 1.20
CA PHE A 268 -6.62 1.17 1.80
C PHE A 268 -7.42 0.36 2.81
N VAL A 269 -7.32 -0.96 2.73
CA VAL A 269 -7.86 -1.88 3.75
C VAL A 269 -6.74 -2.85 4.12
N ASP A 270 -6.37 -2.92 5.40
CA ASP A 270 -5.36 -3.86 5.86
C ASP A 270 -5.79 -5.31 5.65
N ALA A 271 -4.82 -6.20 5.44
CA ALA A 271 -5.10 -7.56 4.99
C ALA A 271 -5.90 -8.38 6.01
N ASP A 272 -5.76 -8.09 7.30
CA ASP A 272 -6.43 -8.76 8.42
C ASP A 272 -7.76 -8.11 8.83
N GLN A 273 -8.25 -7.13 8.07
CA GLN A 273 -9.56 -6.56 8.32
C GLN A 273 -10.73 -7.40 7.82
N ILE A 274 -11.83 -7.33 8.57
CA ILE A 274 -13.13 -7.87 8.19
C ILE A 274 -14.12 -6.75 7.96
N VAL A 275 -14.70 -6.69 6.76
CA VAL A 275 -15.68 -5.68 6.37
C VAL A 275 -17.10 -6.20 6.58
N ARG A 276 -17.93 -5.41 7.28
CA ARG A 276 -19.32 -5.75 7.63
C ARG A 276 -20.37 -4.86 6.97
N THR A 277 -19.95 -3.84 6.22
CA THR A 277 -20.81 -2.85 5.56
C THR A 277 -20.48 -2.72 4.07
N ASP A 278 -21.35 -2.07 3.30
CA ASP A 278 -21.03 -1.70 1.92
C ASP A 278 -19.92 -0.63 1.87
N MET A 279 -18.77 -0.98 1.29
CA MET A 279 -17.64 -0.07 1.11
C MET A 279 -17.96 1.12 0.20
N GLY A 280 -19.05 1.05 -0.57
CA GLY A 280 -19.57 2.18 -1.34
C GLY A 280 -19.87 3.40 -0.47
N GLU A 281 -20.33 3.19 0.78
CA GLU A 281 -20.58 4.30 1.72
C GLU A 281 -19.29 5.08 2.04
N LEU A 282 -18.16 4.39 2.20
CA LEU A 282 -16.87 5.03 2.46
C LEU A 282 -16.32 5.68 1.19
N TYR A 283 -16.46 4.99 0.06
CA TYR A 283 -15.97 5.46 -1.24
C TYR A 283 -16.63 6.78 -1.66
N ASP A 284 -17.93 6.93 -1.42
CA ASP A 284 -18.69 8.11 -1.81
C ASP A 284 -18.60 9.26 -0.80
N MET A 285 -18.01 9.02 0.37
CA MET A 285 -17.91 10.00 1.44
C MET A 285 -17.23 11.31 0.97
N ASP A 286 -17.84 12.43 1.35
CA ASP A 286 -17.31 13.77 1.10
C ASP A 286 -16.22 14.10 2.13
N LEU A 287 -14.96 14.09 1.67
CA LEU A 287 -13.77 14.34 2.49
C LEU A 287 -13.53 15.84 2.75
N LYS A 288 -14.47 16.71 2.36
CA LYS A 288 -14.41 18.17 2.58
C LYS A 288 -13.13 18.79 2.04
N GLY A 289 -12.74 18.37 0.83
CA GLY A 289 -11.55 18.86 0.13
C GLY A 289 -10.21 18.37 0.68
N ARG A 290 -10.20 17.42 1.62
CA ARG A 290 -8.97 16.84 2.17
C ARG A 290 -8.49 15.65 1.33
N PRO A 291 -7.18 15.50 1.08
CA PRO A 291 -6.65 14.42 0.24
C PRO A 291 -6.69 13.04 0.91
N LEU A 292 -6.74 13.01 2.24
CA LEU A 292 -6.68 11.79 3.05
C LEU A 292 -7.84 11.76 4.04
N ALA A 293 -8.35 10.56 4.32
CA ALA A 293 -9.30 10.33 5.41
C ALA A 293 -8.95 9.07 6.19
N TYR A 294 -8.80 9.19 7.51
CA TYR A 294 -8.39 8.08 8.39
C TYR A 294 -9.34 7.99 9.58
N THR A 295 -9.44 6.81 10.20
CA THR A 295 -10.19 6.65 11.45
C THR A 295 -9.31 7.01 12.66
N PRO A 296 -9.78 7.86 13.58
CA PRO A 296 -9.05 8.15 14.82
C PRO A 296 -9.01 6.93 15.75
N PHE A 297 -8.03 6.89 16.64
CA PHE A 297 -7.99 5.89 17.71
C PHE A 297 -9.24 5.93 18.59
N CYS A 298 -9.73 4.75 18.97
CA CYS A 298 -10.80 4.62 19.94
C CYS A 298 -10.35 5.05 21.34
N ASP A 299 -11.20 5.83 21.99
CA ASP A 299 -10.99 6.32 23.36
C ASP A 299 -11.84 5.62 24.42
N ASN A 300 -12.61 4.60 24.02
CA ASN A 300 -13.66 4.01 24.84
C ASN A 300 -13.17 2.99 25.87
N ASN A 301 -12.11 2.22 25.59
CA ASN A 301 -11.60 1.23 26.54
C ASN A 301 -10.62 1.84 27.54
N LYS A 302 -11.09 2.11 28.77
CA LYS A 302 -10.27 2.75 29.82
C LYS A 302 -9.11 1.88 30.31
N GLU A 303 -9.18 0.56 30.16
CA GLU A 303 -8.08 -0.34 30.55
C GLU A 303 -6.80 -0.06 29.74
N MET A 304 -6.96 0.50 28.54
CA MET A 304 -5.84 0.84 27.66
C MET A 304 -5.30 2.27 27.85
N ASP A 305 -5.78 3.04 28.83
CA ASP A 305 -5.38 4.44 29.03
C ASP A 305 -3.86 4.60 29.18
N GLY A 306 -3.19 3.67 29.86
CA GLY A 306 -1.74 3.69 30.05
C GLY A 306 -0.92 3.50 28.77
N TYR A 307 -1.52 2.92 27.72
CA TYR A 307 -0.88 2.66 26.44
C TYR A 307 -1.14 3.76 25.40
N ARG A 308 -1.96 4.78 25.73
CA ARG A 308 -2.30 5.90 24.82
C ARG A 308 -1.19 6.93 24.76
N PHE A 309 -0.04 6.55 24.20
CA PHE A 309 1.14 7.42 24.11
C PHE A 309 0.85 8.74 23.38
N TRP A 310 -0.11 8.78 22.44
CA TRP A 310 -0.48 10.00 21.72
C TRP A 310 -1.17 11.07 22.57
N LYS A 311 -1.65 10.72 23.77
CA LYS A 311 -2.29 11.65 24.71
C LYS A 311 -1.30 12.36 25.65
N GLN A 312 0.00 12.09 25.50
CA GLN A 312 1.06 12.65 26.33
C GLN A 312 2.31 12.99 25.52
N GLY A 313 3.23 13.73 26.15
CA GLY A 313 4.52 14.09 25.57
C GLY A 313 4.45 14.71 24.18
N PHE A 314 5.38 14.29 23.32
CA PHE A 314 5.58 14.83 21.97
C PHE A 314 4.30 14.87 21.14
N TRP A 315 3.57 13.76 21.05
CA TRP A 315 2.40 13.66 20.16
C TRP A 315 1.26 14.60 20.59
N LYS A 316 1.02 14.72 21.89
CA LYS A 316 0.01 15.66 22.41
C LYS A 316 0.34 17.10 22.01
N ASP A 317 1.59 17.51 22.21
CA ASP A 317 2.05 18.88 21.96
C ASP A 317 2.09 19.18 20.45
N HIS A 318 2.53 18.22 19.65
CA HIS A 318 2.59 18.32 18.20
C HIS A 318 1.20 18.39 17.55
N LEU A 319 0.26 17.54 17.98
CA LEU A 319 -1.07 17.44 17.37
C LEU A 319 -1.97 18.65 17.68
N ARG A 320 -1.72 19.38 18.78
CA ARG A 320 -2.47 20.61 19.16
C ARG A 320 -3.99 20.42 19.12
N GLY A 321 -4.46 19.31 19.70
CA GLY A 321 -5.88 18.95 19.77
C GLY A 321 -6.42 18.20 18.55
N ARG A 322 -5.61 17.93 17.52
CA ARG A 322 -6.00 17.03 16.43
C ARG A 322 -5.94 15.56 16.87
N PRO A 323 -6.80 14.69 16.31
CA PRO A 323 -6.74 13.27 16.63
C PRO A 323 -5.47 12.59 16.10
N TYR A 324 -5.05 11.54 16.80
CA TYR A 324 -4.09 10.57 16.27
C TYR A 324 -4.87 9.44 15.58
N HIS A 325 -4.52 9.16 14.32
CA HIS A 325 -5.27 8.28 13.43
C HIS A 325 -4.56 6.96 13.18
N ILE A 326 -5.33 5.93 12.81
CA ILE A 326 -4.86 4.55 12.58
C ILE A 326 -4.69 4.27 11.08
N SER A 327 -3.59 3.65 10.67
CA SER A 327 -3.25 3.34 9.25
C SER A 327 -3.84 2.04 8.70
N ALA A 328 -4.73 1.38 9.43
CA ALA A 328 -5.36 0.12 9.02
C ALA A 328 -6.48 0.33 7.96
N LEU A 329 -7.19 1.45 8.02
CA LEU A 329 -8.24 1.83 7.05
C LEU A 329 -8.14 3.32 6.74
N TYR A 330 -7.99 3.67 5.47
CA TYR A 330 -8.02 5.07 5.03
C TYR A 330 -8.45 5.25 3.58
N VAL A 331 -8.97 6.43 3.26
CA VAL A 331 -9.34 6.85 1.91
C VAL A 331 -8.32 7.84 1.38
N VAL A 332 -7.95 7.67 0.12
CA VAL A 332 -7.09 8.61 -0.62
C VAL A 332 -7.91 9.16 -1.78
N ASP A 333 -8.21 10.46 -1.73
CA ASP A 333 -8.67 11.19 -2.91
C ASP A 333 -7.43 11.49 -3.76
N LEU A 334 -7.08 10.58 -4.68
CA LEU A 334 -5.87 10.64 -5.50
C LEU A 334 -5.81 11.90 -6.36
N ALA A 335 -6.97 12.37 -6.86
CA ALA A 335 -7.05 13.61 -7.59
C ALA A 335 -6.60 14.78 -6.69
N LYS A 336 -7.18 14.89 -5.50
CA LYS A 336 -6.79 15.93 -4.54
C LYS A 336 -5.36 15.75 -4.02
N PHE A 337 -4.94 14.52 -3.76
CA PHE A 337 -3.61 14.16 -3.26
C PHE A 337 -2.50 14.57 -4.22
N ARG A 338 -2.69 14.34 -5.53
CA ARG A 338 -1.79 14.80 -6.60
C ARG A 338 -1.83 16.32 -6.74
N GLN A 339 -3.03 16.92 -6.76
CA GLN A 339 -3.21 18.37 -6.90
C GLN A 339 -2.52 19.16 -5.78
N THR A 340 -2.68 18.74 -4.52
CA THR A 340 -2.08 19.41 -3.36
C THR A 340 -0.65 18.96 -3.07
N ALA A 341 -0.06 18.13 -3.94
CA ALA A 341 1.28 17.57 -3.76
C ALA A 341 1.47 16.91 -2.38
N ALA A 342 0.46 16.20 -1.90
CA ALA A 342 0.52 15.53 -0.61
C ALA A 342 1.63 14.48 -0.58
N GLY A 343 1.81 13.73 -1.68
CA GLY A 343 2.89 12.73 -1.81
C GLY A 343 4.29 13.33 -1.68
N ASP A 344 4.57 14.44 -2.36
CA ASP A 344 5.86 15.13 -2.24
C ASP A 344 6.11 15.65 -0.82
N ASN A 345 5.11 16.25 -0.18
CA ASN A 345 5.24 16.71 1.21
C ASN A 345 5.53 15.54 2.17
N LEU A 346 4.84 14.41 2.01
CA LEU A 346 5.08 13.21 2.82
C LEU A 346 6.50 12.67 2.61
N ARG A 347 6.99 12.63 1.37
CA ARG A 347 8.37 12.21 1.06
C ARG A 347 9.42 13.14 1.67
N VAL A 348 9.20 14.46 1.66
CA VAL A 348 10.11 15.44 2.30
C VAL A 348 10.16 15.29 3.82
N VAL A 349 8.99 15.12 4.46
CA VAL A 349 8.91 14.88 5.90
C VAL A 349 9.61 13.57 6.25
N TYR A 350 9.32 12.50 5.49
CA TYR A 350 9.98 11.21 5.64
C TYR A 350 11.50 11.30 5.49
N GLU A 351 12.01 11.99 4.46
CA GLU A 351 13.46 12.12 4.21
C GLU A 351 14.17 12.83 5.37
N THR A 352 13.47 13.73 6.05
CA THR A 352 14.00 14.45 7.21
C THR A 352 14.01 13.58 8.46
N LEU A 353 12.90 12.87 8.74
CA LEU A 353 12.73 12.08 9.97
C LEU A 353 13.44 10.73 9.91
N SER A 354 13.45 10.06 8.75
CA SER A 354 13.91 8.67 8.61
C SER A 354 15.41 8.46 8.81
N LYS A 355 16.20 9.54 8.90
CA LYS A 355 17.64 9.49 9.20
C LYS A 355 17.93 9.10 10.64
N ASP A 356 17.01 9.37 11.56
CA ASP A 356 17.04 8.83 12.91
C ASP A 356 16.29 7.49 12.93
N PRO A 357 16.95 6.36 13.25
CA PRO A 357 16.31 5.05 13.29
C PRO A 357 15.21 4.94 14.37
N ASN A 358 15.20 5.83 15.37
CA ASN A 358 14.18 5.83 16.42
C ASN A 358 12.93 6.65 16.05
N SER A 359 12.98 7.38 14.93
CA SER A 359 11.85 8.14 14.42
C SER A 359 10.92 7.26 13.59
N LEU A 360 9.63 7.63 13.53
CA LEU A 360 8.60 6.90 12.79
C LEU A 360 8.55 5.42 13.23
N SER A 361 8.09 5.17 14.47
CA SER A 361 8.02 3.82 15.03
C SER A 361 7.12 2.94 14.17
N ASN A 362 5.90 3.41 13.93
CA ASN A 362 4.98 2.84 12.95
C ASN A 362 4.89 3.78 11.76
N LEU A 363 5.74 3.58 10.75
CA LEU A 363 5.99 4.59 9.73
C LEU A 363 4.74 5.00 8.93
N ASP A 364 3.88 4.05 8.59
CA ASP A 364 2.63 4.29 7.85
C ASP A 364 1.59 5.05 8.67
N GLN A 365 1.67 5.00 9.99
CA GLN A 365 0.79 5.70 10.92
C GLN A 365 1.37 7.05 11.39
N ASP A 366 2.64 7.06 11.80
CA ASP A 366 3.32 8.24 12.35
C ASP A 366 3.50 9.32 11.29
N LEU A 367 3.87 8.95 10.06
CA LEU A 367 4.13 9.93 9.01
C LEU A 367 2.90 10.80 8.70
N PRO A 368 1.70 10.25 8.38
CA PRO A 368 0.52 11.08 8.15
C PRO A 368 0.09 11.84 9.42
N ASN A 369 0.23 11.25 10.62
CA ASN A 369 -0.09 11.95 11.86
C ASN A 369 0.84 13.14 12.14
N TYR A 370 2.13 13.01 11.85
CA TYR A 370 3.09 14.11 11.96
C TYR A 370 2.78 15.19 10.93
N ALA A 371 2.49 14.79 9.69
CA ALA A 371 2.29 15.69 8.56
C ALA A 371 0.89 16.35 8.53
N GLN A 372 -0.02 16.07 9.46
CA GLN A 372 -1.40 16.59 9.41
C GLN A 372 -1.50 18.11 9.19
N HIS A 373 -0.54 18.88 9.71
CA HIS A 373 -0.52 20.34 9.60
C HIS A 373 -0.33 20.83 8.16
N THR A 374 0.36 20.05 7.32
CA THR A 374 0.62 20.36 5.91
C THR A 374 -0.21 19.49 4.96
N VAL A 375 -0.47 18.24 5.34
CA VAL A 375 -1.31 17.27 4.61
C VAL A 375 -2.56 16.97 5.45
N PRO A 376 -3.67 17.69 5.26
CA PRO A 376 -4.81 17.59 6.15
C PRO A 376 -5.53 16.25 6.01
N ILE A 377 -5.95 15.69 7.15
CA ILE A 377 -6.70 14.43 7.26
C ILE A 377 -8.15 14.73 7.63
N PHE A 378 -9.09 14.10 6.93
CA PHE A 378 -10.48 14.01 7.33
C PHE A 378 -10.65 12.87 8.33
N SER A 379 -11.11 13.17 9.54
CA SER A 379 -11.36 12.14 10.55
C SER A 379 -12.66 11.40 10.23
N LEU A 380 -12.54 10.10 9.93
CA LEU A 380 -13.68 9.22 9.68
C LEU A 380 -14.47 8.98 10.97
N PRO A 381 -15.79 8.72 10.87
CA PRO A 381 -16.59 8.27 12.00
C PRO A 381 -16.01 7.01 12.65
N GLN A 382 -16.10 6.90 13.98
CA GLN A 382 -15.45 5.84 14.74
C GLN A 382 -15.94 4.43 14.35
N GLU A 383 -17.19 4.28 13.92
CA GLU A 383 -17.74 3.01 13.49
C GLU A 383 -17.00 2.40 12.29
N TRP A 384 -16.23 3.19 11.53
CA TRP A 384 -15.45 2.69 10.41
C TRP A 384 -14.27 1.81 10.80
N LEU A 385 -13.78 1.88 12.04
CA LEU A 385 -12.70 1.02 12.48
C LEU A 385 -12.90 0.62 13.93
N TRP A 386 -13.08 -0.68 14.15
CA TRP A 386 -13.16 -1.27 15.47
C TRP A 386 -12.01 -2.24 15.70
N CYS A 387 -11.42 -2.19 16.88
CA CYS A 387 -10.41 -3.15 17.35
C CYS A 387 -10.73 -3.48 18.82
N GLU A 388 -10.55 -4.74 19.20
CA GLU A 388 -10.94 -5.24 20.53
C GLU A 388 -10.22 -4.48 21.65
N SER A 389 -8.91 -4.30 21.51
CA SER A 389 -8.06 -3.63 22.49
C SER A 389 -8.55 -2.22 22.78
N TRP A 390 -8.81 -1.39 21.77
CA TRP A 390 -9.03 0.04 21.95
C TRP A 390 -10.51 0.47 22.07
N CYS A 391 -11.40 -0.21 21.35
CA CYS A 391 -12.80 0.23 21.19
C CYS A 391 -13.76 -0.38 22.19
N GLY A 392 -13.41 -1.54 22.76
CA GLY A 392 -14.23 -2.30 23.69
C GLY A 392 -15.49 -2.93 23.07
N ASN A 393 -16.00 -3.99 23.71
CA ASN A 393 -17.08 -4.81 23.16
C ASN A 393 -18.43 -4.06 22.99
N ALA A 394 -18.69 -3.03 23.78
CA ALA A 394 -19.95 -2.27 23.71
C ALA A 394 -20.18 -1.58 22.35
N THR A 395 -19.12 -1.32 21.58
CA THR A 395 -19.22 -0.63 20.28
C THR A 395 -19.17 -1.58 19.08
N LYS A 396 -18.83 -2.86 19.30
CA LYS A 396 -18.60 -3.86 18.25
C LYS A 396 -19.80 -4.11 17.33
N ALA A 397 -21.02 -4.05 17.88
CA ALA A 397 -22.24 -4.25 17.10
C ALA A 397 -22.48 -3.17 16.02
N ARG A 398 -21.85 -2.00 16.16
CA ARG A 398 -21.94 -0.90 15.19
C ARG A 398 -20.73 -0.85 14.25
N ALA A 399 -19.75 -1.74 14.43
CA ALA A 399 -18.52 -1.73 13.65
C ALA A 399 -18.79 -2.06 12.18
N LYS A 400 -18.33 -1.17 11.30
CA LYS A 400 -18.38 -1.31 9.85
C LYS A 400 -17.20 -2.10 9.32
N THR A 401 -16.02 -1.93 9.91
CA THR A 401 -14.87 -2.84 9.73
C THR A 401 -14.28 -3.21 11.10
N ILE A 402 -13.67 -4.38 11.16
CA ILE A 402 -12.97 -4.90 12.34
C ILE A 402 -11.53 -5.17 11.95
N ASP A 403 -10.63 -4.52 12.67
CA ASP A 403 -9.19 -4.72 12.60
C ASP A 403 -8.73 -5.70 13.68
N LEU A 404 -7.91 -6.68 13.29
CA LEU A 404 -7.35 -7.69 14.19
C LEU A 404 -6.04 -7.19 14.81
N CYS A 405 -6.15 -6.02 15.44
CA CYS A 405 -5.07 -5.32 16.13
C CYS A 405 -4.38 -6.19 17.18
N ASN A 406 -3.10 -5.94 17.40
CA ASN A 406 -2.37 -6.57 18.50
C ASN A 406 -2.88 -6.06 19.86
N ASN A 407 -2.74 -6.89 20.87
CA ASN A 407 -3.08 -6.54 22.25
C ASN A 407 -1.78 -6.26 23.03
N PRO A 408 -1.56 -5.03 23.54
CA PRO A 408 -0.33 -4.72 24.27
C PRO A 408 -0.21 -5.44 25.62
N MET A 409 -1.31 -6.01 26.14
CA MET A 409 -1.34 -6.76 27.39
C MET A 409 -1.20 -8.28 27.21
N THR A 410 -1.49 -8.81 26.03
CA THR A 410 -1.51 -10.27 25.79
C THR A 410 -0.87 -10.63 24.45
N LYS A 411 -0.19 -11.76 24.37
CA LYS A 411 0.45 -12.25 23.12
C LYS A 411 -0.40 -13.33 22.43
N GLU A 412 -1.71 -13.10 22.31
CA GLU A 412 -2.60 -14.04 21.60
C GLU A 412 -2.25 -14.06 20.09
N PRO A 413 -2.05 -15.24 19.47
CA PRO A 413 -1.81 -15.33 18.03
C PRO A 413 -3.01 -14.81 17.21
N LYS A 414 -2.74 -14.08 16.11
CA LYS A 414 -3.79 -13.46 15.26
C LYS A 414 -4.86 -14.45 14.78
N LEU A 415 -4.52 -15.69 14.43
CA LEU A 415 -5.50 -16.70 14.00
C LEU A 415 -6.48 -17.09 15.12
N GLN A 416 -5.99 -17.16 16.36
CA GLN A 416 -6.83 -17.48 17.51
C GLN A 416 -7.75 -16.29 17.82
N GLY A 417 -7.18 -15.07 17.84
CA GLY A 417 -7.94 -13.83 17.96
C GLY A 417 -9.02 -13.71 16.90
N ALA A 418 -8.71 -13.98 15.63
CA ALA A 418 -9.67 -13.90 14.52
C ALA A 418 -10.93 -14.75 14.75
N LYS A 419 -10.75 -16.04 15.09
CA LYS A 419 -11.85 -16.99 15.34
C LYS A 419 -12.71 -16.57 16.55
N ARG A 420 -12.07 -16.02 17.58
CA ARG A 420 -12.73 -15.58 18.82
C ARG A 420 -13.47 -14.26 18.66
N ILE A 421 -12.85 -13.30 17.97
CA ILE A 421 -13.34 -11.93 17.82
C ILE A 421 -14.43 -11.88 16.74
N VAL A 422 -14.29 -12.60 15.63
CA VAL A 422 -15.20 -12.49 14.48
C VAL A 422 -15.80 -13.86 14.18
N PRO A 423 -17.02 -14.17 14.64
CA PRO A 423 -17.63 -15.49 14.44
C PRO A 423 -17.71 -15.90 12.97
N GLU A 424 -18.04 -14.97 12.07
CA GLU A 424 -18.14 -15.23 10.64
C GLU A 424 -16.77 -15.45 9.94
N TRP A 425 -15.65 -15.22 10.64
CA TRP A 425 -14.31 -15.43 10.09
C TRP A 425 -14.07 -16.88 9.70
N VAL A 426 -14.59 -17.82 10.49
CA VAL A 426 -14.40 -19.27 10.25
C VAL A 426 -15.00 -19.69 8.91
N ASP A 427 -16.15 -19.13 8.55
CA ASP A 427 -16.84 -19.43 7.30
C ASP A 427 -16.08 -18.85 6.10
N PHE A 428 -15.64 -17.58 6.19
CA PHE A 428 -14.80 -16.97 5.15
C PHE A 428 -13.48 -17.71 4.96
N ASP A 429 -12.86 -18.13 6.05
CA ASP A 429 -11.62 -18.88 6.03
C ASP A 429 -11.79 -20.27 5.39
N ALA A 430 -12.89 -20.97 5.72
CA ALA A 430 -13.20 -22.24 5.10
C ALA A 430 -13.42 -22.10 3.58
N GLU A 431 -14.15 -21.07 3.15
CA GLU A 431 -14.39 -20.75 1.75
C GLU A 431 -13.09 -20.42 1.00
N ALA A 432 -12.26 -19.54 1.56
CA ALA A 432 -10.97 -19.18 0.97
C ALA A 432 -10.01 -20.37 0.87
N ARG A 433 -9.99 -21.26 1.89
CA ARG A 433 -9.16 -22.48 1.87
C ARG A 433 -9.66 -23.49 0.86
N HIS A 434 -10.97 -23.76 0.83
CA HIS A 434 -11.56 -24.69 -0.14
C HIS A 434 -11.31 -24.23 -1.58
N PHE A 435 -11.48 -22.92 -1.83
CA PHE A 435 -11.15 -22.31 -3.10
C PHE A 435 -9.66 -22.50 -3.46
N THR A 436 -8.76 -22.15 -2.54
CA THR A 436 -7.30 -22.26 -2.76
C THR A 436 -6.90 -23.72 -3.07
N ALA A 437 -7.38 -24.67 -2.28
CA ALA A 437 -7.09 -26.10 -2.45
C ALA A 437 -7.54 -26.62 -3.82
N ARG A 438 -8.76 -26.24 -4.26
CA ARG A 438 -9.30 -26.63 -5.56
C ARG A 438 -8.45 -26.09 -6.72
N ILE A 439 -7.95 -24.86 -6.63
CA ILE A 439 -7.12 -24.26 -7.67
C ILE A 439 -5.72 -24.88 -7.72
N LEU A 440 -5.15 -25.20 -6.55
CA LEU A 440 -3.80 -25.79 -6.45
C LEU A 440 -3.78 -27.31 -6.62
N GLY A 441 -4.96 -27.95 -6.72
CA GLY A 441 -5.06 -29.41 -6.84
C GLY A 441 -4.71 -30.15 -5.56
N GLU A 442 -4.86 -29.49 -4.40
CA GLU A 442 -4.61 -30.08 -3.08
C GLU A 442 -5.87 -30.80 -2.57
N ASN A 443 -5.69 -31.94 -1.88
CA ASN A 443 -6.81 -32.66 -1.28
C ASN A 443 -7.41 -31.88 -0.10
N VAL A 444 -8.67 -31.45 -0.24
CA VAL A 444 -9.41 -30.63 0.74
C VAL A 444 -9.49 -31.32 2.12
N GLU A 445 -9.51 -32.66 2.16
CA GLU A 445 -9.59 -33.45 3.39
C GLU A 445 -8.28 -33.41 4.22
N GLU A 446 -7.11 -33.27 3.60
CA GLU A 446 -5.82 -33.17 4.32
C GLU A 446 -5.60 -31.78 4.94
N ILE A 447 -6.20 -30.72 4.37
CA ILE A 447 -6.06 -29.33 4.85
C ILE A 447 -6.92 -29.04 6.08
N ALA A 448 -8.00 -29.80 6.29
CA ALA A 448 -8.83 -29.69 7.49
C ALA A 448 -8.10 -30.15 8.76
N GLU A 449 -7.11 -31.05 8.61
CA GLU A 449 -6.30 -31.60 9.71
C GLU A 449 -4.93 -30.93 9.89
N ALA A 450 -4.45 -30.18 8.89
CA ALA A 450 -3.22 -29.40 8.96
C ALA A 450 -3.37 -28.17 9.87
N THR A 451 -3.43 -28.43 11.17
CA THR A 451 -3.06 -27.46 12.21
C THR A 451 -1.58 -27.11 11.99
N PRO A 452 -1.12 -25.85 12.10
CA PRO A 452 0.31 -25.60 12.15
C PRO A 452 0.89 -26.44 13.29
N PRO A 453 2.10 -27.03 13.17
CA PRO A 453 2.73 -27.63 14.34
C PRO A 453 2.72 -26.58 15.45
N SER A 454 2.13 -26.95 16.59
CA SER A 454 2.26 -26.19 17.81
C SER A 454 3.74 -25.92 18.01
N SER A 455 4.14 -24.65 18.04
CA SER A 455 5.45 -24.26 18.55
C SER A 455 5.46 -24.46 20.07
N GLU A 456 5.34 -25.70 20.51
CA GLU A 456 5.74 -26.16 21.82
C GLU A 456 7.17 -26.69 21.67
N SER A 457 8.13 -25.78 21.80
CA SER A 457 9.48 -26.16 22.21
C SER A 457 9.84 -25.27 23.39
N ASP A 458 9.98 -25.90 24.56
CA ASP A 458 10.46 -25.32 25.80
C ASP A 458 11.60 -24.31 25.55
N ALA A 459 11.33 -23.03 25.79
CA ALA A 459 12.37 -22.02 25.89
C ALA A 459 13.07 -22.19 27.27
N PRO A 460 14.41 -22.31 27.33
CA PRO A 460 15.10 -22.25 28.60
C PRO A 460 14.96 -20.84 29.19
N LYS A 461 14.71 -20.78 30.51
CA LYS A 461 14.59 -19.54 31.28
C LYS A 461 15.75 -18.57 30.98
N PRO A 462 15.47 -17.28 30.70
CA PRO A 462 16.54 -16.29 30.62
C PRO A 462 16.94 -15.86 32.03
N ASP A 463 18.23 -15.96 32.32
CA ASP A 463 18.85 -15.25 33.43
C ASP A 463 18.71 -13.73 33.22
N HIS A 464 18.47 -13.04 34.33
CA HIS A 464 18.36 -11.58 34.39
C HIS A 464 19.61 -10.90 33.83
N GLU A 465 19.49 -10.21 32.70
CA GLU A 465 20.22 -8.97 32.43
C GLU A 465 19.55 -8.18 31.28
N ASP A 466 19.63 -6.87 31.44
CA ASP A 466 18.84 -5.78 30.87
C ASP A 466 18.96 -5.65 29.32
N SER A 467 17.86 -5.82 28.59
CA SER A 467 17.69 -5.19 27.26
C SER A 467 16.20 -5.01 26.93
N SER A 468 15.77 -3.76 26.88
CA SER A 468 14.41 -3.33 26.58
C SER A 468 14.32 -2.92 25.10
N GLN A 469 13.90 -3.83 24.22
CA GLN A 469 13.73 -3.48 22.80
C GLN A 469 12.59 -4.19 22.02
N ASP A 470 11.96 -5.25 22.54
CA ASP A 470 10.94 -6.03 21.79
C ASP A 470 9.46 -5.69 22.13
N SER A 471 9.15 -4.44 22.51
CA SER A 471 7.78 -4.04 22.88
C SER A 471 7.27 -2.78 22.17
N LYS A 472 7.88 -2.40 21.04
CA LYS A 472 7.49 -1.22 20.26
C LYS A 472 6.85 -1.52 18.90
N ASP A 473 6.63 -2.79 18.59
CA ASP A 473 5.98 -3.17 17.34
C ASP A 473 4.46 -3.12 17.52
N GLU A 474 3.84 -2.10 16.92
CA GLU A 474 2.39 -1.82 16.87
C GLU A 474 1.72 -1.25 18.13
N LEU A 475 2.40 -0.33 18.82
CA LEU A 475 1.73 0.73 19.60
C LEU A 475 1.78 2.05 18.85
#